data_AF-A0A0M8YQV0-F1
#
_entry.id   AF-A0A0M8YQV0-F1
#
_cell.length_a   1.000
_cell.length_b   1.000
_cell.length_c   1.000
_cell.angle_alpha   90.00
_cell.angle_beta   90.00
_cell.angle_gamma   90.00
#
_symmetry.space_group_name_H-M   'P 1'
#
loop_
_entity.id
_entity.type
_entity.pdbx_description
1 polymer ?
#
loop_
_entity_poly.entity_id
_entity_poly.type
_entity_poly.pdbx_seq_one_letter_code
_entity_poly.pdbx_strand_id
1 'polypeptide(L)'
;MFRPVATVSIEAVTVTRPARLTGAALCGALVLVTAVWILKDLAALGSPTDLAWYWAGDRSFLARGRAATSLVDPVLLVASAATAVAALRSRHAASALAATGAATLALRLPGLWTPDGAALVTALLELALGAGLVLVAAVGRRPPGTPYEPLPGRPRTGPAVAAGILLAAAALTAAGWELYWAVRLPAEITVDRFTGGRSVVQAALAPPPGWLAAVLAALYATAAVSALARARPTRALGLLAGAFLTARGLAGTAGAVRYGILERLADLPAVHRADVLTSVLGLLAGTAVLVLLAGRGAPAAAPAPYPPAGAPPPPPHPRPPGW
;
A
#
# COMPACT_ATOMS: atom_id res chain seq x y z
N MET A 1 29.49 -26.26 20.39
CA MET A 1 28.23 -26.40 21.17
C MET A 1 27.35 -25.20 20.85
N PHE A 2 26.60 -25.24 19.75
CA PHE A 2 25.72 -24.14 19.33
C PHE A 2 24.32 -24.41 19.88
N ARG A 3 23.83 -23.55 20.78
CA ARG A 3 22.41 -23.58 21.17
C ARG A 3 21.57 -23.22 19.95
N PRO A 4 20.54 -24.03 19.59
CA PRO A 4 19.60 -23.64 18.57
C PRO A 4 18.90 -22.35 19.02
N VAL A 5 18.99 -21.32 18.18
CA VAL A 5 18.23 -20.07 18.36
C VAL A 5 16.76 -20.46 18.44
N ALA A 6 16.14 -20.19 19.59
CA ALA A 6 14.71 -20.40 19.78
C ALA A 6 13.98 -19.63 18.67
N THR A 7 13.47 -20.37 17.69
CA THR A 7 12.56 -19.83 16.68
C THR A 7 11.33 -19.35 17.43
N VAL A 8 11.24 -18.04 17.65
CA VAL A 8 10.03 -17.37 18.13
C VAL A 8 8.95 -17.69 17.11
N SER A 9 8.14 -18.71 17.41
CA SER A 9 6.99 -19.07 16.60
C SER A 9 5.97 -17.96 16.80
N ILE A 10 5.95 -16.98 15.89
CA ILE A 10 4.88 -16.01 15.82
C ILE A 10 3.61 -16.82 15.52
N GLU A 11 2.85 -17.13 16.56
CA GLU A 11 1.57 -17.81 16.47
C GLU A 11 0.68 -17.07 15.48
N ALA A 12 -0.14 -17.82 14.76
CA ALA A 12 -1.04 -17.19 13.82
C ALA A 12 -2.25 -16.64 14.51
N VAL A 13 -2.53 -15.39 14.20
CA VAL A 13 -3.54 -14.61 14.87
C VAL A 13 -4.67 -14.35 13.89
N THR A 14 -5.90 -14.59 14.31
CA THR A 14 -7.12 -14.25 13.56
C THR A 14 -7.80 -13.02 14.17
N VAL A 15 -8.69 -12.37 13.40
CA VAL A 15 -9.41 -11.17 13.87
C VAL A 15 -10.80 -11.54 14.33
N THR A 16 -11.20 -11.03 15.50
CA THR A 16 -12.56 -11.25 16.02
C THR A 16 -13.63 -10.67 15.09
N ARG A 17 -14.82 -11.29 15.04
CA ARG A 17 -15.95 -10.81 14.24
C ARG A 17 -16.28 -9.32 14.44
N PRO A 18 -16.37 -8.78 15.68
CA PRO A 18 -16.61 -7.35 15.87
C PRO A 18 -15.49 -6.48 15.28
N ALA A 19 -14.21 -6.85 15.49
CA ALA A 19 -13.10 -6.11 14.92
C ALA A 19 -13.10 -6.11 13.38
N ARG A 20 -13.55 -7.20 12.74
CA ARG A 20 -13.72 -7.26 11.27
C ARG A 20 -14.81 -6.30 10.78
N LEU A 21 -15.94 -6.21 11.48
CA LEU A 21 -17.03 -5.28 11.14
C LEU A 21 -16.61 -3.83 11.33
N THR A 22 -15.97 -3.51 12.47
CA THR A 22 -15.43 -2.16 12.73
C THR A 22 -14.39 -1.79 11.68
N GLY A 23 -13.45 -2.68 11.36
CA GLY A 23 -12.46 -2.45 10.31
C GLY A 23 -13.10 -2.21 8.94
N ALA A 24 -14.13 -2.97 8.57
CA ALA A 24 -14.87 -2.76 7.33
C ALA A 24 -15.62 -1.42 7.31
N ALA A 25 -16.22 -1.01 8.43
CA ALA A 25 -16.90 0.27 8.57
C ALA A 25 -15.92 1.45 8.43
N LEU A 26 -14.74 1.37 9.08
CA LEU A 26 -13.68 2.37 8.96
C LEU A 26 -13.16 2.48 7.51
N CYS A 27 -12.95 1.35 6.83
CA CYS A 27 -12.61 1.35 5.41
C CYS A 27 -13.72 1.96 4.55
N GLY A 28 -15.00 1.69 4.86
CA GLY A 28 -16.14 2.31 4.19
C GLY A 28 -16.15 3.83 4.35
N ALA A 29 -15.86 4.33 5.56
CA ALA A 29 -15.74 5.76 5.81
C ALA A 29 -14.59 6.39 4.99
N LEU A 30 -13.43 5.75 4.91
CA LEU A 30 -12.32 6.21 4.05
C LEU A 30 -12.76 6.29 2.58
N VAL A 31 -13.41 5.24 2.06
CA VAL A 31 -13.92 5.23 0.69
C VAL A 31 -14.88 6.38 0.43
N LEU A 32 -15.81 6.64 1.36
CA LEU A 32 -16.77 7.74 1.21
C LEU A 32 -16.08 9.11 1.22
N VAL A 33 -15.16 9.35 2.15
CA VAL A 33 -14.41 10.62 2.24
C VAL A 33 -13.64 10.86 0.94
N THR A 34 -12.90 9.87 0.45
CA THR A 34 -12.15 9.99 -0.80
C THR A 34 -13.08 10.16 -2.01
N ALA A 35 -14.19 9.44 -2.06
CA ALA A 35 -15.16 9.54 -3.15
C ALA A 35 -15.79 10.94 -3.24
N VAL A 36 -16.11 11.58 -2.12
CA VAL A 36 -16.65 12.95 -2.09
C VAL A 36 -15.69 13.94 -2.75
N TRP A 37 -14.39 13.85 -2.44
CA TRP A 37 -13.38 14.72 -3.06
C TRP A 37 -13.18 14.44 -4.54
N ILE A 38 -13.19 13.17 -4.96
CA ILE A 38 -13.13 12.80 -6.38
C ILE A 38 -14.36 13.33 -7.13
N LEU A 39 -15.55 13.21 -6.56
CA LEU A 39 -16.79 13.74 -7.15
C LEU A 39 -16.77 15.28 -7.24
N LYS A 40 -16.22 15.96 -6.22
CA LYS A 40 -16.03 17.41 -6.25
C LYS A 40 -15.09 17.83 -7.38
N ASP A 41 -13.96 17.14 -7.54
CA ASP A 41 -13.03 17.42 -8.64
C ASP A 41 -13.63 17.10 -10.01
N LEU A 42 -14.41 16.03 -10.11
CA LEU A 42 -15.13 15.67 -11.33
C LEU A 42 -16.17 16.74 -11.69
N ALA A 43 -16.90 17.26 -10.70
CA ALA A 43 -17.85 18.35 -10.91
C ALA A 43 -17.16 19.66 -11.32
N ALA A 44 -15.94 19.91 -10.82
CA ALA A 44 -15.15 21.10 -11.18
C ALA A 44 -14.53 21.00 -12.59
N LEU A 45 -14.03 19.82 -12.98
CA LEU A 45 -13.40 19.61 -14.29
C LEU A 45 -14.41 19.26 -15.40
N GLY A 46 -15.59 18.76 -15.04
CA GLY A 46 -16.68 18.43 -15.97
C GLY A 46 -16.45 17.16 -16.82
N SER A 47 -15.29 16.51 -16.73
CA SER A 47 -14.94 15.33 -17.52
C SER A 47 -14.10 14.33 -16.72
N PRO A 48 -14.46 13.03 -16.70
CA PRO A 48 -13.67 11.99 -16.04
C PRO A 48 -12.33 11.75 -16.76
N THR A 49 -12.30 11.98 -18.08
CA THR A 49 -11.08 11.89 -18.88
C THR A 49 -10.09 12.99 -18.49
N ASP A 50 -10.57 14.22 -18.30
CA ASP A 50 -9.72 15.33 -17.87
C ASP A 50 -9.15 15.08 -16.47
N LEU A 51 -9.96 14.56 -15.55
CA LEU A 51 -9.49 14.16 -14.21
C LEU A 51 -8.47 13.02 -14.25
N ALA A 52 -8.69 12.00 -15.10
CA ALA A 52 -7.74 10.90 -15.26
C ALA A 52 -6.39 11.40 -15.80
N TRP A 53 -6.42 12.34 -16.75
CA TRP A 53 -5.21 12.95 -17.28
C TRP A 53 -4.52 13.88 -16.28
N TYR A 54 -5.29 14.61 -15.48
CA TYR A 54 -4.74 15.37 -14.35
C TYR A 54 -4.00 14.45 -13.37
N TRP A 55 -4.59 13.32 -12.99
CA TRP A 55 -3.92 12.32 -12.15
C TRP A 55 -2.70 11.68 -12.82
N ALA A 56 -2.70 11.56 -14.15
CA ALA A 56 -1.54 11.10 -14.91
C ALA A 56 -0.37 12.12 -14.93
N GLY A 57 -0.57 13.32 -14.37
CA GLY A 57 0.45 14.36 -14.28
C GLY A 57 0.43 15.35 -15.44
N ASP A 58 -0.65 15.39 -16.22
CA ASP A 58 -0.83 16.41 -17.25
C ASP A 58 -0.92 17.81 -16.62
N ARG A 59 0.10 18.63 -16.88
CA ARG A 59 0.23 19.98 -16.31
C ARG A 59 -0.56 21.03 -17.08
N SER A 60 -1.13 20.70 -18.24
CA SER A 60 -1.97 21.62 -19.03
C SER A 60 -3.21 22.10 -18.27
N PHE A 61 -3.55 21.43 -17.17
CA PHE A 61 -4.69 21.74 -16.31
C PHE A 61 -4.38 22.69 -15.14
N LEU A 62 -3.11 23.07 -14.94
CA LEU A 62 -2.75 24.06 -13.91
C LEU A 62 -3.43 25.42 -14.13
N ALA A 63 -3.89 25.71 -15.36
CA ALA A 63 -4.61 26.93 -15.72
C ALA A 63 -6.13 26.89 -15.44
N ARG A 64 -6.75 25.71 -15.27
CA ARG A 64 -8.21 25.55 -15.13
C ARG A 64 -8.71 25.39 -13.68
N GLY A 65 -7.80 25.37 -12.72
CA GLY A 65 -8.09 25.19 -11.29
C GLY A 65 -7.34 24.00 -10.70
N ARG A 66 -6.87 24.12 -9.47
CA ARG A 66 -6.21 23.01 -8.77
C ARG A 66 -7.27 22.02 -8.30
N ALA A 67 -7.25 20.80 -8.85
CA ALA A 67 -7.98 19.69 -8.27
C ALA A 67 -7.47 19.42 -6.86
N ALA A 68 -8.34 18.92 -5.99
CA ALA A 68 -7.99 18.58 -4.62
C ALA A 68 -7.31 17.21 -4.51
N THR A 69 -7.65 16.29 -5.41
CA THR A 69 -7.18 14.91 -5.45
C THR A 69 -6.01 14.71 -6.41
N SER A 70 -5.31 13.61 -6.23
CA SER A 70 -4.15 13.15 -6.97
C SER A 70 -4.30 11.67 -7.33
N LEU A 71 -3.33 11.10 -8.05
CA LEU A 71 -3.28 9.67 -8.35
C LEU A 71 -3.32 8.77 -7.10
N VAL A 72 -2.89 9.28 -5.94
CA VAL A 72 -2.88 8.53 -4.68
C VAL A 72 -4.31 8.23 -4.20
N ASP A 73 -5.23 9.17 -4.40
CA ASP A 73 -6.61 9.10 -3.93
C ASP A 73 -7.42 7.93 -4.54
N PRO A 74 -7.51 7.75 -5.87
CA PRO A 74 -8.21 6.60 -6.43
C PRO A 74 -7.55 5.26 -6.06
N VAL A 75 -6.22 5.22 -5.88
CA VAL A 75 -5.53 4.00 -5.41
C VAL A 75 -5.89 3.68 -3.96
N LEU A 76 -5.90 4.67 -3.08
CA LEU A 76 -6.32 4.51 -1.68
C LEU A 76 -7.80 4.15 -1.57
N LEU A 77 -8.65 4.68 -2.44
CA LEU A 77 -10.07 4.32 -2.52
C LEU A 77 -10.22 2.84 -2.86
N VAL A 78 -9.56 2.36 -3.93
CA VAL A 78 -9.61 0.95 -4.34
C VAL A 78 -9.00 0.05 -3.25
N ALA A 79 -7.87 0.44 -2.66
CA ALA A 79 -7.23 -0.30 -1.57
C ALA A 79 -8.14 -0.40 -0.33
N SER A 80 -8.81 0.68 0.05
CA SER A 80 -9.74 0.72 1.18
C SER A 80 -10.98 -0.13 0.91
N ALA A 81 -11.55 -0.06 -0.29
CA ALA A 81 -12.68 -0.91 -0.69
C ALA A 81 -12.29 -2.40 -0.69
N ALA A 82 -11.14 -2.76 -1.28
CA ALA A 82 -10.62 -4.12 -1.27
C ALA A 82 -10.33 -4.61 0.16
N THR A 83 -9.84 -3.72 1.03
CA THR A 83 -9.60 -4.02 2.45
C THR A 83 -10.91 -4.24 3.20
N ALA A 84 -11.96 -3.46 2.93
CA ALA A 84 -13.29 -3.69 3.51
C ALA A 84 -13.82 -5.08 3.11
N VAL A 85 -13.73 -5.43 1.82
CA VAL A 85 -14.13 -6.77 1.33
C VAL A 85 -13.28 -7.87 1.98
N ALA A 86 -11.96 -7.67 2.08
CA ALA A 86 -11.06 -8.60 2.73
C ALA A 86 -11.36 -8.74 4.23
N ALA A 87 -11.70 -7.65 4.92
CA ALA A 87 -12.11 -7.67 6.31
C ALA A 87 -13.36 -8.53 6.49
N LEU A 88 -14.35 -8.43 5.58
CA LEU A 88 -15.60 -9.19 5.62
C LEU A 88 -15.49 -10.65 5.15
N ARG A 89 -14.55 -10.96 4.25
CA ARG A 89 -14.48 -12.28 3.58
C ARG A 89 -13.21 -13.10 3.82
N SER A 90 -12.14 -12.50 4.32
CA SER A 90 -10.81 -13.12 4.36
C SER A 90 -10.24 -13.31 5.76
N ARG A 91 -9.44 -14.36 5.92
CA ARG A 91 -8.62 -14.64 7.11
C ARG A 91 -7.43 -13.69 7.25
N HIS A 92 -7.10 -12.95 6.18
CA HIS A 92 -6.00 -11.97 6.13
C HIS A 92 -6.45 -10.55 6.54
N ALA A 93 -7.60 -10.41 7.20
CA ALA A 93 -8.18 -9.12 7.58
C ALA A 93 -7.20 -8.24 8.37
N ALA A 94 -6.52 -8.77 9.39
CA ALA A 94 -5.57 -7.99 10.21
C ALA A 94 -4.46 -7.36 9.37
N SER A 95 -3.81 -8.13 8.50
CA SER A 95 -2.70 -7.62 7.69
C SER A 95 -3.16 -6.60 6.66
N ALA A 96 -4.36 -6.78 6.09
CA ALA A 96 -4.94 -5.83 5.15
C ALA A 96 -5.31 -4.50 5.85
N LEU A 97 -5.99 -4.57 7.00
CA LEU A 97 -6.33 -3.40 7.81
C LEU A 97 -5.08 -2.64 8.27
N ALA A 98 -4.06 -3.36 8.76
CA ALA A 98 -2.81 -2.74 9.18
C ALA A 98 -2.04 -2.10 8.02
N ALA A 99 -1.93 -2.79 6.87
CA ALA A 99 -1.23 -2.27 5.70
C ALA A 99 -1.91 -1.01 5.14
N THR A 100 -3.23 -1.06 4.95
CA THR A 100 -4.01 0.06 4.45
C THR A 100 -4.00 1.22 5.44
N GLY A 101 -4.21 0.96 6.74
CA GLY A 101 -4.13 1.99 7.78
C GLY A 101 -2.77 2.66 7.85
N ALA A 102 -1.67 1.89 7.81
CA ALA A 102 -0.32 2.43 7.82
C ALA A 102 -0.01 3.26 6.56
N ALA A 103 -0.44 2.80 5.38
CA ALA A 103 -0.28 3.55 4.14
C ALA A 103 -1.09 4.86 4.16
N THR A 104 -2.34 4.83 4.61
CA THR A 104 -3.16 6.03 4.77
C THR A 104 -2.49 7.02 5.73
N LEU A 105 -2.02 6.56 6.89
CA LEU A 105 -1.30 7.41 7.84
C LEU A 105 -0.07 8.05 7.20
N ALA A 106 0.79 7.25 6.58
CA ALA A 106 2.01 7.74 5.96
C ALA A 106 1.73 8.74 4.82
N LEU A 107 0.73 8.48 3.99
CA LEU A 107 0.41 9.33 2.84
C LEU A 107 -0.36 10.61 3.22
N ARG A 108 -1.11 10.59 4.33
CA ARG A 108 -1.92 11.74 4.77
C ARG A 108 -1.29 12.58 5.88
N LEU A 109 -0.20 12.10 6.49
CA LEU A 109 0.54 12.89 7.49
C LEU A 109 0.93 14.29 6.98
N PRO A 110 1.36 14.46 5.71
CA PRO A 110 1.63 15.79 5.18
C PRO A 110 0.43 16.74 5.14
N GLY A 111 -0.78 16.21 5.15
CA GLY A 111 -2.01 17.02 5.19
C GLY A 111 -2.12 17.86 6.47
N LEU A 112 -1.33 17.57 7.52
CA LEU A 112 -1.24 18.42 8.71
C LEU A 112 -0.55 19.77 8.45
N TRP A 113 0.19 19.88 7.34
CA TRP A 113 0.91 21.11 6.97
C TRP A 113 0.09 22.01 6.04
N THR A 114 -1.13 21.61 5.65
CA THR A 114 -1.94 22.38 4.71
C THR A 114 -2.53 23.64 5.37
N PRO A 115 -2.48 24.81 4.71
CA PRO A 115 -3.14 26.01 5.20
C PRO A 115 -4.65 26.02 4.94
N ASP A 116 -5.18 25.09 4.12
CA ASP A 116 -6.61 25.00 3.82
C ASP A 116 -7.37 24.23 4.91
N GLY A 117 -8.27 24.92 5.62
CA GLY A 117 -9.05 24.32 6.71
C GLY A 117 -9.88 23.10 6.30
N ALA A 118 -10.45 23.06 5.09
CA ALA A 118 -11.24 21.92 4.64
C ALA A 118 -10.36 20.70 4.35
N ALA A 119 -9.19 20.92 3.74
CA ALA A 119 -8.19 19.89 3.52
C ALA A 119 -7.60 19.38 4.84
N LEU A 120 -7.34 20.27 5.81
CA LEU A 120 -6.82 19.91 7.12
C LEU A 120 -7.81 19.02 7.91
N VAL A 121 -9.10 19.38 7.94
CA VAL A 121 -10.13 18.57 8.59
C VAL A 121 -10.24 17.19 7.93
N THR A 122 -10.16 17.14 6.60
CA THR A 122 -10.15 15.86 5.87
C THR A 122 -8.93 15.03 6.23
N ALA A 123 -7.73 15.62 6.24
CA ALA A 123 -6.50 14.94 6.61
C ALA A 123 -6.56 14.40 8.04
N LEU A 124 -7.03 15.19 9.01
CA LEU A 124 -7.23 14.74 10.40
C LEU A 124 -8.22 13.58 10.49
N LEU A 125 -9.32 13.63 9.75
CA LEU A 125 -10.30 12.55 9.70
C LEU A 125 -9.69 11.27 9.09
N GLU A 126 -8.99 11.37 7.96
CA GLU A 126 -8.34 10.23 7.33
C GLU A 126 -7.22 9.65 8.21
N LEU A 127 -6.48 10.49 8.93
CA LEU A 127 -5.49 10.06 9.92
C LEU A 127 -6.15 9.32 11.09
N ALA A 128 -7.26 9.84 11.63
CA ALA A 128 -8.01 9.17 12.69
C ALA A 128 -8.56 7.82 12.24
N LEU A 129 -9.11 7.74 11.01
CA LEU A 129 -9.60 6.50 10.41
C LEU A 129 -8.44 5.51 10.18
N GLY A 130 -7.31 5.96 9.63
CA GLY A 130 -6.10 5.16 9.43
C GLY A 130 -5.53 4.61 10.74
N ALA A 131 -5.45 5.43 11.78
CA ALA A 131 -5.07 5.01 13.12
C ALA A 131 -6.05 3.97 13.69
N GLY A 132 -7.36 4.21 13.53
CA GLY A 132 -8.41 3.26 13.88
C GLY A 132 -8.23 1.89 13.22
N LEU A 133 -7.87 1.85 11.93
CA LEU A 133 -7.59 0.60 11.22
C LEU A 133 -6.39 -0.16 11.82
N VAL A 134 -5.30 0.55 12.14
CA VAL A 134 -4.11 -0.05 12.76
C VAL A 134 -4.45 -0.58 14.17
N LEU A 135 -5.19 0.19 14.96
CA LEU A 135 -5.64 -0.21 16.30
C LEU A 135 -6.56 -1.43 16.25
N VAL A 136 -7.55 -1.45 15.36
CA VAL A 136 -8.43 -2.60 15.15
C VAL A 136 -7.63 -3.83 14.71
N ALA A 137 -6.63 -3.66 13.85
CA ALA A 137 -5.75 -4.74 13.42
C ALA A 137 -4.79 -5.23 14.51
N ALA A 138 -4.49 -4.43 15.53
CA ALA A 138 -3.64 -4.76 16.66
C ALA A 138 -4.41 -5.38 17.82
N VAL A 139 -5.53 -4.75 18.23
CA VAL A 139 -6.39 -5.18 19.35
C VAL A 139 -7.29 -6.35 18.95
N GLY A 140 -7.74 -6.39 17.69
CA GLY A 140 -8.60 -7.46 17.18
C GLY A 140 -7.89 -8.81 17.07
N ARG A 141 -6.57 -8.85 17.31
CA ARG A 141 -5.72 -10.04 17.27
C ARG A 141 -6.10 -11.03 18.37
N ARG A 142 -6.60 -12.20 17.97
CA ARG A 142 -6.84 -13.33 18.87
C ARG A 142 -5.91 -14.51 18.52
N PRO A 143 -5.32 -15.20 19.51
CA PRO A 143 -4.69 -16.50 19.29
C PRO A 143 -5.68 -17.48 18.64
N PRO A 144 -5.22 -18.45 17.86
CA PRO A 144 -6.11 -19.42 17.24
C PRO A 144 -6.80 -20.20 18.36
N GLY A 145 -8.13 -20.27 18.30
CA GLY A 145 -8.93 -20.88 19.37
C GLY A 145 -8.78 -22.40 19.44
N THR A 146 -8.32 -23.02 18.36
CA THR A 146 -8.04 -24.46 18.28
C THR A 146 -6.84 -24.73 17.37
N PRO A 147 -6.09 -25.84 17.57
CA PRO A 147 -5.00 -26.26 16.67
C PRO A 147 -5.47 -26.54 15.23
N TYR A 148 -6.77 -26.76 15.05
CA TYR A 148 -7.41 -27.05 13.77
C TYR A 148 -7.95 -25.80 13.07
N GLU A 149 -7.89 -24.62 13.69
CA GLU A 149 -8.33 -23.38 13.07
C GLU A 149 -7.44 -23.09 11.85
N PRO A 150 -8.00 -22.97 10.63
CA PRO A 150 -7.15 -22.83 9.45
C PRO A 150 -6.43 -21.48 9.44
N LEU A 151 -5.10 -21.53 9.43
CA LEU A 151 -4.24 -20.36 9.44
C LEU A 151 -4.15 -19.66 8.07
N PRO A 152 -3.82 -18.35 8.05
CA PRO A 152 -3.47 -17.67 6.81
C PRO A 152 -2.29 -18.38 6.11
N GLY A 153 -2.51 -18.90 4.90
CA GLY A 153 -1.50 -19.62 4.13
C GLY A 153 -0.33 -18.72 3.72
N ARG A 154 0.89 -19.28 3.71
CA ARG A 154 2.07 -18.57 3.22
C ARG A 154 2.07 -18.54 1.68
N PRO A 155 2.61 -17.47 1.05
CA PRO A 155 2.75 -17.44 -0.40
C PRO A 155 3.72 -18.54 -0.87
N ARG A 156 3.52 -19.05 -2.10
CA ARG A 156 4.43 -20.02 -2.71
C ARG A 156 5.80 -19.39 -2.91
N THR A 157 6.87 -20.17 -2.73
CA THR A 157 8.26 -19.65 -2.73
C THR A 157 8.62 -18.93 -4.03
N GLY A 158 8.34 -19.51 -5.21
CA GLY A 158 8.66 -18.88 -6.50
C GLY A 158 8.00 -17.51 -6.68
N PRO A 159 6.66 -17.41 -6.64
CA PRO A 159 5.96 -16.13 -6.75
C PRO A 159 6.35 -15.10 -5.68
N ALA A 160 6.58 -15.54 -4.44
CA ALA A 160 7.01 -14.65 -3.36
C ALA A 160 8.40 -14.04 -3.61
N VAL A 161 9.37 -14.86 -4.05
CA VAL A 161 10.73 -14.38 -4.35
C VAL A 161 10.72 -13.45 -5.57
N ALA A 162 10.02 -13.83 -6.65
CA ALA A 162 9.91 -12.99 -7.85
C ALA A 162 9.27 -11.63 -7.52
N ALA A 163 8.15 -11.61 -6.79
CA ALA A 163 7.53 -10.36 -6.35
C ALA A 163 8.44 -9.55 -5.43
N GLY A 164 9.17 -10.22 -4.53
CA GLY A 164 10.15 -9.59 -3.64
C GLY A 164 11.28 -8.89 -4.41
N ILE A 165 11.84 -9.53 -5.44
CA ILE A 165 12.89 -8.95 -6.28
C ILE A 165 12.37 -7.75 -7.06
N LEU A 166 11.20 -7.86 -7.69
CA LEU A 166 10.58 -6.77 -8.44
C LEU A 166 10.31 -5.54 -7.53
N LEU A 167 9.80 -5.76 -6.32
CA LEU A 167 9.55 -4.69 -5.35
C LEU A 167 10.86 -4.10 -4.80
N ALA A 168 11.90 -4.91 -4.60
CA ALA A 168 13.21 -4.42 -4.19
C ALA A 168 13.83 -3.53 -5.27
N ALA A 169 13.76 -3.94 -6.55
CA ALA A 169 14.20 -3.13 -7.67
C ALA A 169 13.42 -1.81 -7.73
N ALA A 170 12.10 -1.84 -7.61
CA ALA A 170 11.27 -0.63 -7.59
C ALA A 170 11.62 0.30 -6.42
N ALA A 171 11.89 -0.23 -5.23
CA ALA A 171 12.33 0.55 -4.07
C ALA A 171 13.68 1.25 -4.33
N LEU A 172 14.66 0.52 -4.87
CA LEU A 172 15.97 1.05 -5.22
C LEU A 172 15.88 2.12 -6.32
N THR A 173 15.06 1.89 -7.35
CA THR A 173 14.84 2.87 -8.41
C THR A 173 14.18 4.14 -7.88
N ALA A 174 13.16 4.02 -7.02
CA ALA A 174 12.52 5.17 -6.40
C ALA A 174 13.51 5.97 -5.52
N ALA A 175 14.29 5.28 -4.68
CA ALA A 175 15.32 5.92 -3.86
C ALA A 175 16.43 6.57 -4.69
N GLY A 176 16.84 5.93 -5.78
CA GLY A 176 17.84 6.44 -6.72
C GLY A 176 17.37 7.72 -7.42
N TRP A 177 16.11 7.79 -7.82
CA TRP A 177 15.52 9.02 -8.36
C TRP A 177 15.48 10.16 -7.36
N GLU A 178 15.09 9.90 -6.10
CA GLU A 178 15.11 10.94 -5.07
C GLU A 178 16.53 11.40 -4.73
N LEU A 179 17.51 10.49 -4.69
CA LEU A 179 18.92 10.86 -4.51
C LEU A 179 19.43 11.71 -5.68
N TYR A 180 19.09 11.33 -6.92
CA TYR A 180 19.43 12.11 -8.11
C TYR A 180 18.88 13.53 -8.04
N TRP A 181 17.61 13.70 -7.63
CA TRP A 181 16.99 15.01 -7.48
C TRP A 181 17.60 15.80 -6.31
N ALA A 182 17.89 15.16 -5.18
CA ALA A 182 18.51 15.82 -4.03
C ALA A 182 19.90 16.39 -4.34
N VAL A 183 20.66 15.77 -5.25
CA VAL A 183 21.98 16.25 -5.67
C VAL A 183 21.88 17.36 -6.72
N ARG A 184 20.81 17.40 -7.54
CA ARG A 184 20.66 18.37 -8.62
C ARG A 184 19.86 19.62 -8.27
N LEU A 185 18.96 19.52 -7.30
CA LEU A 185 18.10 20.63 -6.90
C LEU A 185 18.76 21.42 -5.77
N PRO A 186 18.58 22.75 -5.72
CA PRO A 186 18.91 23.55 -4.55
C PRO A 186 18.31 22.95 -3.27
N ALA A 187 19.01 23.14 -2.15
CA ALA A 187 18.63 22.55 -0.87
C ALA A 187 17.21 22.95 -0.44
N GLU A 188 16.82 24.20 -0.73
CA GLU A 188 15.50 24.75 -0.42
C GLU A 188 14.40 24.01 -1.19
N ILE A 189 14.61 23.77 -2.48
CA ILE A 189 13.66 23.02 -3.32
C ILE A 189 13.60 21.55 -2.88
N THR A 190 14.74 20.98 -2.51
CA THR A 190 14.79 19.61 -2.00
C THR A 190 13.98 19.47 -0.72
N VAL A 191 14.14 20.38 0.25
CA VAL A 191 13.35 20.39 1.49
C VAL A 191 11.86 20.60 1.20
N ASP A 192 11.52 21.57 0.35
CA ASP A 192 10.14 21.87 -0.02
C ASP A 192 9.42 20.66 -0.63
N ARG A 193 10.13 19.78 -1.36
CA ARG A 193 9.59 18.53 -1.90
C ARG A 193 9.16 17.52 -0.82
N PHE A 194 9.71 17.59 0.39
CA PHE A 194 9.32 16.73 1.52
C PHE A 194 8.30 17.38 2.44
N THR A 195 8.35 18.70 2.61
CA THR A 195 7.51 19.44 3.56
C THR A 195 6.28 20.09 2.91
N GLY A 196 6.20 20.15 1.58
CA GLY A 196 5.10 20.81 0.88
C GLY A 196 5.23 22.34 0.87
N GLY A 197 6.46 22.85 0.82
CA GLY A 197 6.74 24.28 0.79
C GLY A 197 6.27 25.00 -0.47
N ARG A 198 6.43 26.33 -0.51
CA ARG A 198 5.87 27.21 -1.55
C ARG A 198 6.36 26.91 -2.97
N SER A 199 7.50 26.25 -3.10
CA SER A 199 8.11 25.92 -4.39
C SER A 199 7.44 24.72 -5.09
N VAL A 200 6.54 24.01 -4.41
CA VAL A 200 5.87 22.82 -4.92
C VAL A 200 4.40 23.12 -5.20
N VAL A 201 4.01 23.01 -6.47
CA VAL A 201 2.60 23.06 -6.86
C VAL A 201 2.01 21.65 -6.75
N GLN A 202 1.06 21.47 -5.84
CA GLN A 202 0.41 20.19 -5.59
C GLN A 202 -1.10 20.34 -5.39
N ALA A 203 -1.82 19.23 -5.52
CA ALA A 203 -3.24 19.16 -5.17
C ALA A 203 -3.42 19.30 -3.65
N ALA A 204 -4.59 19.78 -3.21
CA ALA A 204 -4.82 20.13 -1.80
C ALA A 204 -4.64 18.95 -0.82
N LEU A 205 -4.98 17.73 -1.26
CA LEU A 205 -4.84 16.49 -0.48
C LEU A 205 -3.61 15.65 -0.88
N ALA A 206 -2.84 16.10 -1.87
CA ALA A 206 -1.68 15.35 -2.33
C ALA A 206 -0.53 15.45 -1.31
N PRO A 207 0.13 14.33 -1.00
CA PRO A 207 1.41 14.40 -0.31
C PRO A 207 2.45 15.11 -1.17
N PRO A 208 3.40 15.84 -0.56
CA PRO A 208 4.57 16.38 -1.24
C PRO A 208 5.30 15.28 -2.03
N PRO A 209 5.83 15.59 -3.23
CA PRO A 209 6.33 14.58 -4.15
C PRO A 209 7.52 13.78 -3.60
N GLY A 210 8.43 14.43 -2.87
CA GLY A 210 9.55 13.75 -2.21
C GLY A 210 9.07 12.88 -1.05
N TRP A 211 8.11 13.35 -0.26
CA TRP A 211 7.47 12.55 0.80
C TRP A 211 6.78 11.31 0.23
N LEU A 212 5.98 11.49 -0.83
CA LEU A 212 5.31 10.40 -1.53
C LEU A 212 6.33 9.37 -2.03
N ALA A 213 7.42 9.81 -2.67
CA ALA A 213 8.46 8.90 -3.15
C ALA A 213 9.13 8.13 -2.01
N ALA A 214 9.42 8.79 -0.88
CA ALA A 214 9.98 8.12 0.30
C ALA A 214 9.02 7.09 0.89
N VAL A 215 7.74 7.42 1.04
CA VAL A 215 6.71 6.49 1.53
C VAL A 215 6.56 5.28 0.59
N LEU A 216 6.54 5.51 -0.73
CA LEU A 216 6.47 4.43 -1.71
C LEU A 216 7.73 3.56 -1.69
N ALA A 217 8.92 4.15 -1.60
CA ALA A 217 10.17 3.40 -1.47
C ALA A 217 10.17 2.53 -0.21
N ALA A 218 9.72 3.07 0.93
CA ALA A 218 9.58 2.32 2.18
C ALA A 218 8.52 1.20 2.08
N LEU A 219 7.37 1.47 1.46
CA LEU A 219 6.33 0.46 1.21
C LEU A 219 6.86 -0.68 0.32
N TYR A 220 7.58 -0.35 -0.76
CA TYR A 220 8.16 -1.34 -1.67
C TYR A 220 9.25 -2.16 -0.98
N ALA A 221 10.13 -1.52 -0.22
CA ALA A 221 11.18 -2.20 0.54
C ALA A 221 10.61 -3.13 1.62
N THR A 222 9.64 -2.67 2.40
CA THR A 222 8.99 -3.49 3.45
C THR A 222 8.22 -4.65 2.83
N ALA A 223 7.50 -4.42 1.74
CA ALA A 223 6.83 -5.48 1.00
C ALA A 223 7.84 -6.49 0.42
N ALA A 224 8.96 -6.04 -0.14
CA ALA A 224 10.03 -6.88 -0.65
C ALA A 224 10.66 -7.77 0.43
N VAL A 225 11.07 -7.17 1.55
CA VAL A 225 11.61 -7.91 2.71
C VAL A 225 10.60 -8.91 3.23
N SER A 226 9.33 -8.52 3.34
CA SER A 226 8.27 -9.44 3.79
C SER A 226 8.12 -10.62 2.82
N ALA A 227 8.21 -10.40 1.51
CA ALA A 227 8.08 -11.42 0.48
C ALA A 227 9.25 -12.40 0.48
N LEU A 228 10.47 -11.89 0.58
CA LEU A 228 11.69 -12.69 0.68
C LEU A 228 11.72 -13.51 1.98
N ALA A 229 11.25 -12.93 3.09
CA ALA A 229 11.08 -13.63 4.37
C ALA A 229 9.87 -14.58 4.39
N ARG A 230 9.02 -14.57 3.34
CA ARG A 230 7.76 -15.33 3.24
C ARG A 230 6.85 -15.11 4.44
N ALA A 231 6.78 -13.86 4.90
CA ALA A 231 6.00 -13.45 6.04
C ALA A 231 4.49 -13.55 5.74
N ARG A 232 3.65 -13.68 6.78
CA ARG A 232 2.19 -13.68 6.60
C ARG A 232 1.61 -12.39 5.98
N PRO A 233 2.12 -11.17 6.29
CA PRO A 233 1.58 -9.94 5.68
C PRO A 233 2.01 -9.71 4.22
N THR A 234 2.84 -10.57 3.63
CA THR A 234 3.36 -10.40 2.26
C THR A 234 2.27 -10.13 1.23
N ARG A 235 1.14 -10.82 1.33
CA ARG A 235 0.06 -10.67 0.33
C ARG A 235 -0.59 -9.30 0.41
N ALA A 236 -0.92 -8.83 1.62
CA ALA A 236 -1.57 -7.53 1.80
C ALA A 236 -0.62 -6.38 1.42
N LEU A 237 0.60 -6.39 1.97
CA LEU A 237 1.60 -5.37 1.68
C LEU A 237 2.02 -5.38 0.21
N GLY A 238 2.26 -6.55 -0.36
CA GLY A 238 2.69 -6.70 -1.75
C GLY A 238 1.60 -6.33 -2.76
N LEU A 239 0.32 -6.63 -2.49
CA LEU A 239 -0.78 -6.17 -3.36
C LEU A 239 -0.96 -4.66 -3.29
N LEU A 240 -0.84 -4.07 -2.10
CA LEU A 240 -0.91 -2.60 -1.94
C LEU A 240 0.27 -1.91 -2.65
N ALA A 241 1.48 -2.41 -2.45
CA ALA A 241 2.69 -1.95 -3.14
C ALA A 241 2.56 -2.09 -4.66
N GLY A 242 2.11 -3.26 -5.13
CA GLY A 242 1.88 -3.53 -6.55
C GLY A 242 0.82 -2.60 -7.16
N ALA A 243 -0.25 -2.27 -6.43
CA ALA A 243 -1.28 -1.33 -6.88
C ALA A 243 -0.71 0.08 -7.08
N PHE A 244 0.05 0.60 -6.10
CA PHE A 244 0.72 1.91 -6.24
C PHE A 244 1.76 1.92 -7.36
N LEU A 245 2.55 0.85 -7.47
CA LEU A 245 3.58 0.73 -8.51
C LEU A 245 2.94 0.68 -9.91
N THR A 246 1.86 -0.08 -10.07
CA THR A 246 1.06 -0.15 -11.30
C THR A 246 0.46 1.20 -11.65
N ALA A 247 -0.18 1.87 -10.69
CA ALA A 247 -0.82 3.16 -10.92
C ALA A 247 0.19 4.23 -11.34
N ARG A 248 1.34 4.32 -10.64
CA ARG A 248 2.41 5.26 -10.97
C ARG A 248 3.02 4.97 -12.36
N GLY A 249 3.30 3.70 -12.66
CA GLY A 249 3.78 3.30 -13.97
C GLY A 249 2.76 3.59 -15.08
N LEU A 250 1.48 3.33 -14.84
CA LEU A 250 0.39 3.62 -15.78
C LEU A 250 0.28 5.12 -16.05
N ALA A 251 0.32 5.96 -15.01
CA ALA A 251 0.29 7.41 -15.15
C ALA A 251 1.46 7.93 -16.00
N GLY A 252 2.69 7.51 -15.67
CA GLY A 252 3.88 7.93 -16.41
C GLY A 252 3.89 7.44 -17.86
N THR A 253 3.49 6.20 -18.11
CA THR A 253 3.39 5.63 -19.46
C THR A 253 2.29 6.29 -20.28
N ALA A 254 1.10 6.52 -19.70
CA ALA A 254 0.01 7.22 -20.36
C ALA A 254 0.41 8.64 -20.74
N GLY A 255 1.11 9.36 -19.85
CA GLY A 255 1.69 10.67 -20.16
C GLY A 255 2.69 10.59 -21.32
N ALA A 256 3.60 9.62 -21.30
CA ALA A 256 4.58 9.43 -22.37
C ALA A 256 3.94 9.12 -23.73
N VAL A 257 2.88 8.32 -23.76
CA VAL A 257 2.07 8.08 -24.96
C VAL A 257 1.40 9.37 -25.43
N ARG A 258 0.71 10.08 -24.53
CA ARG A 258 -0.08 11.27 -24.85
C ARG A 258 0.76 12.38 -25.49
N TYR A 259 1.98 12.57 -25.04
CA TYR A 259 2.87 13.61 -25.57
C TYR A 259 3.81 13.14 -26.69
N GLY A 260 3.60 11.94 -27.25
CA GLY A 260 4.45 11.39 -28.32
C GLY A 260 5.91 11.26 -27.89
N ILE A 261 6.16 10.96 -26.62
CA ILE A 261 7.51 10.82 -26.04
C ILE A 261 8.08 9.44 -26.40
N LEU A 262 7.24 8.41 -26.47
CA LEU A 262 7.66 7.05 -26.85
C LEU A 262 8.16 6.95 -28.30
N GLU A 263 7.56 7.70 -29.22
CA GLU A 263 7.97 7.74 -30.64
C GLU A 263 9.37 8.35 -30.82
N ARG A 264 9.78 9.21 -29.90
CA ARG A 264 11.06 9.94 -29.92
C ARG A 264 12.03 9.46 -28.85
N LEU A 265 11.82 8.27 -28.29
CA LEU A 265 12.57 7.77 -27.12
C LEU A 265 14.10 7.76 -27.35
N ALA A 266 14.52 7.48 -28.59
CA ALA A 266 15.93 7.47 -29.00
C ALA A 266 16.55 8.88 -29.02
N ASP A 267 15.75 9.91 -29.27
CA ASP A 267 16.20 11.30 -29.38
C ASP A 267 16.15 12.06 -28.05
N LEU A 268 15.48 11.49 -27.04
CA LEU A 268 15.38 12.12 -25.71
C LEU A 268 16.73 12.17 -25.00
N PRO A 269 16.98 13.23 -24.20
CA PRO A 269 18.07 13.25 -23.22
C PRO A 269 18.01 12.03 -22.29
N ALA A 270 19.17 11.50 -21.90
CA ALA A 270 19.28 10.25 -21.14
C ALA A 270 18.38 10.21 -19.88
N VAL A 271 18.23 11.34 -19.19
CA VAL A 271 17.39 11.45 -17.98
C VAL A 271 15.90 11.24 -18.31
N HIS A 272 15.39 11.87 -19.36
CA HIS A 272 13.99 11.72 -19.78
C HIS A 272 13.73 10.30 -20.30
N ARG A 273 14.68 9.74 -21.05
CA ARG A 273 14.63 8.34 -21.49
C ARG A 273 14.54 7.39 -20.29
N ALA A 274 15.38 7.60 -19.27
CA ALA A 274 15.38 6.78 -18.07
C ALA A 274 14.07 6.91 -17.27
N ASP A 275 13.47 8.10 -17.21
CA ASP A 275 12.18 8.34 -16.52
C ASP A 275 11.02 7.59 -17.22
N VAL A 276 10.97 7.66 -18.56
CA VAL A 276 9.99 6.92 -19.36
C VAL A 276 10.17 5.41 -19.21
N LEU A 277 11.41 4.91 -19.31
CA LEU A 277 11.72 3.49 -19.12
C LEU A 277 11.37 3.03 -17.70
N THR A 278 11.65 3.86 -16.68
CA THR A 278 11.26 3.57 -15.29
C THR A 278 9.75 3.43 -15.17
N SER A 279 8.98 4.29 -15.83
CA SER A 279 7.51 4.23 -15.82
C SER A 279 6.98 2.96 -16.49
N VAL A 280 7.52 2.58 -17.66
CA VAL A 280 7.16 1.35 -18.38
C VAL A 280 7.50 0.11 -17.55
N LEU A 281 8.74 0.03 -17.05
CA LEU A 281 9.18 -1.09 -16.23
C LEU A 281 8.40 -1.17 -14.91
N GLY A 282 8.08 -0.02 -14.30
CA GLY A 282 7.23 0.06 -13.11
C GLY A 282 5.83 -0.49 -13.36
N LEU A 283 5.21 -0.15 -14.50
CA LEU A 283 3.89 -0.69 -14.88
C LEU A 283 3.94 -2.23 -15.02
N LEU A 284 4.93 -2.75 -15.75
CA LEU A 284 5.11 -4.19 -15.95
C LEU A 284 5.43 -4.92 -14.64
N ALA A 285 6.30 -4.36 -13.80
CA ALA A 285 6.66 -4.93 -12.51
C ALA A 285 5.47 -4.91 -11.54
N GLY A 286 4.73 -3.80 -11.46
CA GLY A 286 3.54 -3.67 -10.62
C GLY A 286 2.46 -4.67 -10.98
N THR A 287 2.15 -4.80 -12.29
CA THR A 287 1.17 -5.77 -12.78
C THR A 287 1.62 -7.21 -12.53
N ALA A 288 2.90 -7.53 -12.76
CA ALA A 288 3.46 -8.84 -12.43
C ALA A 288 3.35 -9.15 -10.93
N VAL A 289 3.67 -8.20 -10.04
CA VAL A 289 3.51 -8.35 -8.58
C VAL A 289 2.05 -8.64 -8.21
N LEU A 290 1.11 -7.90 -8.79
CA LEU A 290 -0.32 -8.13 -8.57
C LEU A 290 -0.72 -9.56 -8.98
N VAL A 291 -0.31 -10.01 -10.17
CA VAL A 291 -0.61 -11.37 -10.67
C VAL A 291 0.01 -12.45 -9.80
N LEU A 292 1.29 -12.31 -9.45
CA LEU A 292 2.04 -13.27 -8.64
C LEU A 292 1.45 -13.44 -7.23
N LEU A 293 0.93 -12.36 -6.64
CA LEU A 293 0.39 -12.34 -5.28
C LEU A 293 -1.15 -12.48 -5.20
N ALA A 294 -1.86 -12.32 -6.33
CA ALA A 294 -3.29 -12.56 -6.41
C ALA A 294 -3.65 -14.05 -6.24
N GLY A 295 -2.76 -14.96 -6.62
CA GLY A 295 -2.95 -16.41 -6.55
C GLY A 295 -3.26 -16.94 -5.14
N ARG A 296 -3.91 -18.12 -5.08
CA ARG A 296 -4.09 -18.85 -3.81
C ARG A 296 -2.71 -19.23 -3.25
N GLY A 297 -2.52 -19.03 -1.95
CA GLY A 297 -1.28 -19.37 -1.24
C GLY A 297 -0.93 -20.85 -1.34
N ALA A 298 0.26 -21.22 -0.87
CA ALA A 298 0.63 -22.62 -0.76
C ALA A 298 -0.44 -23.38 0.07
N PRO A 299 -0.79 -24.63 -0.31
CA PRO A 299 -1.68 -25.43 0.50
C PRO A 299 -1.13 -25.47 1.93
N ALA A 300 -2.01 -25.25 2.91
CA ALA A 300 -1.62 -25.38 4.31
C ALA A 300 -1.03 -26.79 4.50
N ALA A 301 0.06 -26.89 5.28
CA ALA A 301 0.50 -28.19 5.75
C ALA A 301 -0.73 -28.91 6.35
N ALA A 302 -0.88 -30.20 6.05
CA ALA A 302 -2.03 -30.97 6.52
C ALA A 302 -2.23 -30.71 8.02
N PRO A 303 -3.48 -30.49 8.49
CA PRO A 303 -3.74 -30.41 9.92
C PRO A 303 -3.07 -31.60 10.60
N ALA A 304 -2.53 -31.39 11.80
CA ALA A 304 -2.05 -32.51 12.59
C ALA A 304 -3.15 -33.59 12.62
N PRO A 305 -2.80 -34.89 12.46
CA PRO A 305 -3.79 -35.96 12.45
C PRO A 305 -4.75 -35.78 13.62
N TYR A 306 -6.05 -35.94 13.38
CA TYR A 306 -7.01 -36.02 14.48
C TYR A 306 -6.49 -37.07 15.46
N PRO A 307 -6.43 -36.76 16.77
CA PRO A 307 -6.07 -37.77 17.73
C PRO A 307 -7.06 -38.94 17.60
N PRO A 308 -6.58 -40.19 17.72
CA PRO A 308 -7.43 -41.37 17.56
C PRO A 308 -8.65 -41.27 18.49
N ALA A 309 -9.80 -41.77 18.03
CA ALA A 309 -11.01 -41.80 18.84
C ALA A 309 -10.71 -42.50 20.19
N GLY A 310 -10.89 -41.77 21.30
CA GLY A 310 -10.55 -42.24 22.65
C GLY A 310 -9.25 -41.67 23.23
N ALA A 311 -8.51 -40.83 22.49
CA ALA A 311 -7.41 -40.07 23.08
C ALA A 311 -7.94 -39.12 24.18
N PRO A 312 -7.21 -38.97 25.31
CA PRO A 312 -7.59 -38.03 26.34
C PRO A 312 -7.66 -36.61 25.76
N PRO A 313 -8.62 -35.78 26.21
CA PRO A 313 -8.75 -34.41 25.73
C PRO A 313 -7.42 -33.67 25.91
N PRO A 314 -7.06 -32.79 24.96
CA PRO A 314 -5.83 -32.01 25.08
C PRO A 314 -5.85 -31.21 26.39
N PRO A 315 -4.70 -31.07 27.08
CA PRO A 315 -4.62 -30.33 28.33
C PRO A 315 -5.22 -28.94 28.21
N PRO A 316 -5.89 -28.43 29.26
CA PRO A 316 -6.31 -27.05 29.31
C PRO A 316 -5.11 -26.10 29.18
N HIS A 317 -5.30 -25.00 28.45
CA HIS A 317 -4.30 -23.95 28.29
C HIS A 317 -4.76 -22.67 29.01
N PRO A 318 -3.93 -22.06 29.89
CA PRO A 318 -2.58 -22.48 30.29
C PRO A 318 -2.59 -23.75 31.16
N ARG A 319 -1.51 -24.55 31.06
CA ARG A 319 -1.36 -25.76 31.88
C ARG A 319 -1.23 -25.36 33.36
N PRO A 320 -2.09 -25.85 34.25
CA PRO A 320 -1.89 -25.65 35.68
C PRO A 320 -0.63 -26.41 36.15
N PRO A 321 0.03 -25.95 37.24
CA PRO A 321 1.15 -26.68 37.82
C PRO A 321 0.71 -28.08 38.27
N GLY A 322 1.37 -29.14 37.78
CA GLY A 322 1.12 -30.53 38.19
C GLY A 322 0.21 -31.37 37.28
N TRP A 323 -0.09 -30.89 36.07
CA TRP A 323 -0.77 -31.67 35.01
C TRP A 323 0.19 -32.57 34.23
#